data_AF-A0A9E9B3Q1-F1
#
_entry.id   AF-A0A9E9B3Q1-F1
#
_cell.length_a   1.000
_cell.length_b   1.000
_cell.length_c   1.000
_cell.angle_alpha   90.00
_cell.angle_beta   90.00
_cell.angle_gamma   90.00
#
_symmetry.space_group_name_H-M   'P 1'
#
loop_
_entity.id
_entity.type
_entity.pdbx_description
1 polymer ?
#
loop_
_entity_poly.entity_id
_entity_poly.type
_entity_poly.pdbx_seq_one_letter_code
_entity_poly.pdbx_strand_id
1 'polypeptide(L)'
;MKKQKKRFVLAEASLDEINKQLKINTFTIVILIGMLMLNATQFMRDYSLLYGALIAIMAFFLFVMAKSRTLLTVQKQALMR
;
A
#
# COMPACT_ATOMS: atom_id res chain seq x y z
N MET A 1 -14.28 12.84 -37.64
CA MET A 1 -14.40 12.31 -36.26
C MET A 1 -13.01 12.23 -35.62
N LYS A 2 -12.68 13.15 -34.71
CA LYS A 2 -11.38 13.19 -34.02
C LYS A 2 -11.37 12.10 -32.93
N LYS A 3 -10.60 11.03 -33.14
CA LYS A 3 -10.36 9.98 -32.13
C LYS A 3 -9.65 10.62 -30.93
N GLN A 4 -10.40 10.92 -29.87
CA GLN A 4 -9.83 11.35 -28.59
C GLN A 4 -8.89 10.23 -28.11
N LYS A 5 -7.61 10.56 -27.96
CA LYS A 5 -6.60 9.68 -27.38
C LYS A 5 -7.12 9.26 -26.01
N LYS A 6 -7.52 8.00 -25.89
CA LYS A 6 -7.87 7.37 -24.61
C LYS A 6 -6.67 7.58 -23.70
N ARG A 7 -6.78 8.55 -22.76
CA ARG A 7 -5.94 8.60 -21.57
C ARG A 7 -5.79 7.17 -21.10
N PHE A 8 -4.57 6.72 -20.83
CA PHE A 8 -4.29 5.41 -20.25
C PHE A 8 -5.38 5.05 -19.22
N VAL A 9 -6.39 4.31 -19.66
CA VAL A 9 -7.31 3.62 -18.78
C VAL A 9 -6.46 2.41 -18.46
N LEU A 10 -5.79 2.44 -17.30
CA LEU A 10 -5.32 1.21 -16.66
C LEU A 10 -6.48 0.24 -16.82
N ALA A 11 -6.30 -0.78 -17.66
CA ALA A 11 -7.37 -1.64 -18.18
C ALA A 11 -8.38 -1.90 -17.06
N GLU A 12 -9.67 -1.67 -17.31
CA GLU A 12 -10.79 -1.85 -16.36
C GLU A 12 -10.50 -3.03 -15.45
N ALA A 13 -9.89 -2.76 -14.28
CA ALA A 13 -9.47 -3.82 -13.38
C ALA A 13 -10.77 -4.43 -12.88
N SER A 14 -10.92 -5.74 -13.02
CA SER A 14 -12.15 -6.38 -12.62
C SER A 14 -12.35 -6.21 -11.11
N LEU A 15 -13.60 -6.22 -10.64
CA LEU A 15 -13.90 -6.12 -9.21
C LEU A 15 -13.13 -7.18 -8.38
N ASP A 16 -12.91 -8.36 -8.98
CA ASP A 16 -12.16 -9.46 -8.37
C ASP A 16 -10.66 -9.15 -8.24
N GLU A 17 -10.05 -8.56 -9.26
CA GLU A 17 -8.66 -8.09 -9.20
C GLU A 17 -8.44 -7.03 -8.14
N ILE A 18 -9.37 -6.07 -8.01
CA ILE A 18 -9.31 -5.03 -6.97
C ILE A 18 -9.47 -5.65 -5.59
N ASN A 19 -10.39 -6.60 -5.40
CA ASN A 19 -10.53 -7.32 -4.13
C ASN A 19 -9.27 -8.11 -3.77
N LYS A 20 -8.66 -8.79 -4.75
CA LYS A 20 -7.40 -9.52 -4.56
C LYS A 20 -6.27 -8.57 -4.15
N GLN A 21 -6.15 -7.40 -4.81
CA GLN A 21 -5.17 -6.38 -4.45
C GLN A 21 -5.42 -5.79 -3.05
N LEU A 22 -6.67 -5.54 -2.67
CA LEU A 22 -7.02 -5.09 -1.32
C LEU A 22 -6.64 -6.12 -0.24
N LYS A 23 -6.85 -7.42 -0.51
CA LYS A 23 -6.47 -8.51 0.39
C LYS A 23 -4.95 -8.60 0.55
N ILE A 24 -4.21 -8.55 -0.57
CA ILE A 24 -2.73 -8.55 -0.54
C ILE A 24 -2.22 -7.31 0.18
N ASN A 25 -2.73 -6.13 -0.13
CA ASN A 25 -2.33 -4.88 0.52
C ASN A 25 -2.53 -4.96 2.04
N THR A 26 -3.67 -5.50 2.49
CA THR A 26 -3.97 -5.71 3.92
C THR A 26 -2.97 -6.68 4.56
N PHE A 27 -2.68 -7.80 3.91
CA PHE A 27 -1.70 -8.77 4.38
C PHE A 27 -0.29 -8.16 4.50
N THR A 28 0.15 -7.42 3.49
CA THR A 28 1.44 -6.74 3.49
C THR A 28 1.54 -5.68 4.59
N ILE A 29 0.47 -4.93 4.86
CA ILE A 29 0.43 -3.96 5.98
C ILE A 29 0.63 -4.68 7.32
N VAL A 30 -0.03 -5.82 7.55
CA VAL A 30 0.12 -6.60 8.80
C VAL A 30 1.57 -7.06 8.99
N ILE A 31 2.21 -7.58 7.95
CA ILE A 31 3.62 -7.99 8.01
C ILE A 31 4.53 -6.79 8.30
N LEU A 32 4.33 -5.67 7.59
CA LEU A 32 5.11 -4.46 7.78
C LEU A 32 5.01 -3.94 9.22
N ILE A 33 3.82 -3.94 9.81
CA ILE A 33 3.61 -3.55 11.21
C ILE A 33 4.38 -4.49 12.15
N GLY A 34 4.30 -5.81 11.94
CA GLY A 34 5.05 -6.78 12.74
C GLY A 34 6.56 -6.56 12.69
N MET A 35 7.11 -6.37 11.48
CA MET A 35 8.53 -6.05 11.30
C MET A 35 8.93 -4.71 11.92
N LEU A 36 8.04 -3.71 11.89
CA LEU A 36 8.30 -2.40 12.47
C LEU A 36 8.39 -2.49 13.99
N MET A 37 7.54 -3.30 14.62
CA MET A 37 7.63 -3.59 16.06
C MET A 37 8.96 -4.24 16.42
N LEU A 38 9.42 -5.24 15.65
CA LEU A 38 10.72 -5.89 15.88
C LEU A 38 11.89 -4.90 15.74
N ASN A 39 11.88 -4.08 14.69
CA ASN A 39 12.91 -3.06 14.47
C ASN A 39 12.88 -1.98 15.57
N ALA A 40 11.69 -1.59 16.05
CA ALA A 40 11.53 -0.65 17.15
C ALA A 40 12.09 -1.23 18.46
N THR A 41 11.79 -2.49 18.78
CA THR A 41 12.36 -3.16 19.96
C THR A 41 13.89 -3.21 19.87
N GLN A 42 14.44 -3.54 18.70
CA GLN A 42 15.89 -3.58 18.51
C GLN A 42 16.53 -2.18 18.58
N PHE A 43 15.87 -1.17 18.02
CA PHE A 43 16.30 0.23 18.12
C PHE A 43 16.32 0.71 19.58
N MET A 44 15.29 0.40 20.36
CA MET A 44 15.22 0.78 21.78
C MET A 44 16.30 0.09 22.61
N ARG A 45 16.73 -1.12 22.22
CA ARG A 45 17.76 -1.88 22.91
C ARG A 45 19.17 -1.38 22.60
N ASP A 46 19.47 -1.17 21.32
CA ASP A 46 20.84 -0.92 20.86
C ASP A 46 21.10 0.54 20.46
N TYR A 47 20.07 1.40 20.42
CA TYR A 47 20.09 2.78 19.90
C TYR A 47 20.76 2.90 18.51
N SER A 48 20.70 1.83 17.72
CA SER A 48 21.42 1.74 16.46
C SER A 48 20.74 2.56 15.36
N LEU A 49 21.49 3.49 14.77
CA LEU A 49 21.03 4.35 13.68
C LEU A 49 20.45 3.57 12.49
N LEU A 50 20.94 2.36 12.25
CA LEU A 50 20.44 1.50 11.18
C LEU A 50 18.98 1.08 11.42
N TYR A 51 18.63 0.65 12.64
CA TYR A 51 17.24 0.30 12.96
C TYR A 51 16.34 1.54 12.96
N GLY A 52 16.86 2.71 13.36
CA GLY A 52 16.14 3.98 13.24
C GLY A 52 15.82 4.34 11.78
N ALA A 53 16.79 4.21 10.87
CA ALA A 53 16.60 4.43 9.44
C ALA A 53 15.59 3.44 8.83
N LEU A 54 15.67 2.15 9.21
CA LEU A 54 14.73 1.12 8.78
C LEU A 54 13.30 1.45 9.21
N ILE A 55 13.08 1.89 10.45
CA ILE A 55 11.76 2.32 10.94
C ILE A 55 11.21 3.46 10.09
N ALA A 56 12.02 4.47 9.77
CA ALA A 56 11.58 5.60 8.94
C ALA A 56 11.18 5.16 7.52
N ILE A 57 11.98 4.30 6.88
CA ILE A 57 11.69 3.74 5.56
C ILE A 57 10.38 2.93 5.58
N MET A 58 10.21 2.10 6.60
CA MET A 58 9.00 1.27 6.75
C MET A 58 7.75 2.11 7.02
N ALA A 59 7.86 3.17 7.83
CA ALA A 59 6.78 4.12 8.04
C ALA A 59 6.35 4.80 6.74
N PHE A 60 7.32 5.18 5.88
CA PHE A 60 7.03 5.70 4.56
C PHE A 60 6.29 4.67 3.67
N PHE A 61 6.71 3.40 3.66
CA PHE A 61 6.00 2.36 2.92
C PHE A 61 4.58 2.14 3.44
N LEU A 62 4.37 2.14 4.75
CA LEU A 62 3.03 2.05 5.34
C LEU A 62 2.13 3.21 4.88
N PHE A 63 2.66 4.43 4.82
CA PHE A 63 1.94 5.59 4.30
C PHE A 63 1.53 5.40 2.82
N VAL A 64 2.44 4.95 1.96
CA VAL A 64 2.14 4.67 0.54
C VAL A 64 1.10 3.56 0.40
N MET A 65 1.22 2.49 1.18
CA MET A 65 0.29 1.36 1.16
C MET A 65 -1.12 1.77 1.62
N ALA A 66 -1.22 2.61 2.64
CA ALA A 66 -2.49 3.17 3.11
C ALA A 66 -3.15 4.03 2.02
N LYS A 67 -2.39 4.89 1.35
CA LYS A 67 -2.88 5.69 0.21
C LYS A 67 -3.35 4.83 -0.96
N SER A 68 -2.58 3.80 -1.31
CA SER A 68 -2.95 2.83 -2.36
C SER A 68 -4.30 2.17 -2.05
N ARG A 69 -4.53 1.77 -0.79
CA ARG A 69 -5.80 1.18 -0.36
C ARG A 69 -6.99 2.13 -0.54
N THR A 70 -6.83 3.41 -0.22
CA THR A 70 -7.88 4.41 -0.45
C THR A 70 -8.25 4.49 -1.93
N LEU A 71 -7.26 4.55 -2.82
CA LEU A 71 -7.48 4.59 -4.27
C LEU A 71 -8.20 3.33 -4.78
N LEU A 72 -7.76 2.15 -4.35
CA LEU A 72 -8.40 0.87 -4.71
C LEU A 72 -9.85 0.79 -4.21
N THR A 73 -10.13 1.32 -3.02
CA THR A 73 -11.49 1.33 -2.46
C THR A 73 -12.42 2.25 -3.24
N VAL A 74 -11.93 3.43 -3.66
CA VAL A 74 -12.69 4.36 -4.52
C VAL A 74 -12.95 3.74 -5.89
N GLN A 75 -11.95 3.08 -6.50
CA GLN A 75 -12.14 2.37 -7.77
C GLN A 75 -13.17 1.23 -7.63
N LYS A 76 -13.11 0.46 -6.53
CA LYS A 76 -14.11 -0.57 -6.24
C LYS A 76 -15.52 0.02 -6.13
N GLN A 77 -15.69 1.16 -5.45
CA GLN A 77 -16.99 1.84 -5.33
C GLN A 77 -17.50 2.35 -6.69
N ALA A 78 -16.61 2.83 -7.56
CA ALA A 78 -16.97 3.28 -8.90
C ALA A 78 -17.44 2.13 -9.80
N LEU A 79 -16.87 0.93 -9.66
CA LEU A 79 -17.26 -0.27 -10.42
C LEU A 79 -18.50 -0.99 -9.86
N MET A 80 -18.90 -0.68 -8.63
CA MET A 80 -20.15 -1.20 -8.02
C MET A 80 -21.37 -0.29 -8.30
N ARG A 81 -21.16 0.88 -8.93
CA ARG A 81 -22.22 1.79 -9.39
C ARG A 81 -22.48 1.60 -10.87
#